data_AF-A0ABD7PEA0-F1
#
_entry.id   AF-A0ABD7PEA0-F1
#
_cell.length_a   1.000
_cell.length_b   1.000
_cell.length_c   1.000
_cell.angle_alpha   90.00
_cell.angle_beta   90.00
_cell.angle_gamma   90.00
#
_symmetry.space_group_name_H-M   'P 1'
#
loop_
_entity.id
_entity.type
_entity.pdbx_description
1 polymer ?
#
loop_
_entity_poly.entity_id
_entity_poly.type
_entity_poly.pdbx_seq_one_letter_code
_entity_poly.pdbx_strand_id
1 'polypeptide(L)'
;MGIKVSTKEALPKLETTFFIVSDSSKVRVKLGALNFNYTLSPCEKYLYVQLCNSKTEDAGKFIKIDTATGEKIYSVFPEWGWASGYAFTEQGALMVESGHYGSWQIDDGGNIVDRSGYYLHRVNIADYGTTNALPDFFELHGKTPETCAVAMASLERFLTSCFSMLHGISYGASALKARAEIQVFMGDSEGALQSCVDALYLNPKATVKRMLNTLSKKLNIDKEMLKQSKWAEQLKLSVEQIRNKEIKSSEDNLGEVFPSMDVTLAKNRSIVNASYGNNNKIMLLVLIAIVIFIFVTLK
;
A
#
# COMPACT_ATOMS: atom_id res chain seq x y z
N MET A 1 -28.89 22.82 -2.25
CA MET A 1 -28.36 23.59 -1.11
C MET A 1 -27.18 22.78 -0.64
N GLY A 2 -25.95 23.26 -0.79
CA GLY A 2 -24.76 22.40 -0.74
C GLY A 2 -23.81 22.79 0.37
N ILE A 3 -23.38 21.83 1.18
CA ILE A 3 -22.33 22.00 2.18
C ILE A 3 -21.00 22.31 1.49
N LYS A 4 -20.29 23.33 1.99
CA LYS A 4 -18.93 23.66 1.57
C LYS A 4 -17.94 23.27 2.65
N VAL A 5 -16.92 22.50 2.27
CA VAL A 5 -15.82 22.09 3.15
C VAL A 5 -14.54 22.81 2.71
N SER A 6 -13.82 23.40 3.66
CA SER A 6 -12.49 23.97 3.44
C SER A 6 -11.55 23.63 4.60
N THR A 7 -10.24 23.66 4.34
CA THR A 7 -9.22 23.31 5.34
C THR A 7 -8.24 24.46 5.59
N LYS A 8 -7.70 24.51 6.80
CA LYS A 8 -6.54 25.33 7.16
C LYS A 8 -5.53 24.48 7.91
N GLU A 9 -4.31 24.43 7.39
CA GLU A 9 -3.20 23.71 7.98
C GLU A 9 -2.37 24.64 8.89
N ALA A 10 -1.90 24.10 10.02
CA ALA A 10 -0.95 24.75 10.90
C ALA A 10 0.35 23.95 10.90
N LEU A 11 1.17 24.14 9.85
CA LEU A 11 2.38 23.34 9.58
C LEU A 11 3.33 23.19 10.79
N PRO A 12 3.60 24.24 11.61
CA PRO A 12 4.48 24.07 12.77
C PRO A 12 3.96 23.08 13.83
N LYS A 13 2.63 22.90 13.89
CA LYS A 13 1.97 21.99 14.83
C LYS A 13 1.51 20.69 14.17
N LEU A 14 1.61 20.61 12.84
CA LEU A 14 1.08 19.53 12.02
C LEU A 14 -0.42 19.28 12.28
N GLU A 15 -1.22 20.34 12.40
CA GLU A 15 -2.66 20.24 12.65
C GLU A 15 -3.46 20.70 11.42
N THR A 16 -4.62 20.09 11.18
CA THR A 16 -5.61 20.60 10.21
C THR A 16 -6.88 21.02 10.91
N THR A 17 -7.40 22.19 10.56
CA THR A 17 -8.76 22.62 10.89
C THR A 17 -9.64 22.50 9.65
N PHE A 18 -10.75 21.77 9.76
CA PHE A 18 -11.83 21.74 8.79
C PHE A 18 -12.89 22.77 9.15
N PHE A 19 -13.37 23.50 8.15
CA PHE A 19 -14.53 24.38 8.22
C PHE A 19 -15.62 23.84 7.32
N ILE A 20 -16.73 23.44 7.94
CA ILE A 20 -17.90 22.88 7.28
C ILE A 20 -18.99 23.94 7.36
N VAL A 21 -19.39 24.46 6.20
CA VAL A 21 -20.32 25.59 6.09
C VAL A 21 -21.57 25.13 5.35
N SER A 22 -22.71 25.26 6.02
CA SER A 22 -24.04 25.22 5.41
C SER A 22 -24.64 26.63 5.40
N ASP A 23 -25.78 26.82 4.75
CA ASP A 23 -26.44 28.13 4.71
C ASP A 23 -26.91 28.60 6.10
N SER A 24 -27.10 27.67 7.05
CA SER A 24 -27.59 27.94 8.40
C SER A 24 -26.54 27.78 9.50
N SER A 25 -25.39 27.16 9.22
CA SER A 25 -24.42 26.81 10.26
C SER A 25 -22.98 26.80 9.76
N LYS A 26 -22.06 27.03 10.71
CA LYS A 26 -20.62 26.90 10.50
C LYS A 26 -20.04 26.05 11.62
N VAL A 27 -19.54 24.89 11.25
CA VAL A 27 -18.90 23.93 12.15
C VAL A 27 -17.39 23.95 11.91
N ARG A 28 -16.63 23.91 13.01
CA ARG A 28 -15.16 23.88 12.99
C ARG A 28 -14.69 22.60 13.67
N VAL A 29 -13.92 21.78 12.93
CA VAL A 29 -13.32 20.57 13.47
C VAL A 29 -11.80 20.68 13.41
N LYS A 30 -11.15 20.58 14.57
CA LYS A 30 -9.68 20.61 14.66
C LYS A 30 -9.15 19.19 14.84
N LEU A 31 -8.20 18.79 14.01
CA LEU A 31 -7.55 17.49 14.03
C LEU A 31 -6.05 17.64 14.26
N GLY A 32 -5.47 16.75 15.07
CA GLY A 32 -4.07 16.78 15.49
C GLY A 32 -3.06 16.33 14.43
N ALA A 33 -3.46 16.18 13.17
CA ALA A 33 -2.59 15.77 12.09
C ALA A 33 -2.96 16.55 10.81
N LEU A 34 -2.00 16.65 9.88
CA LEU A 34 -2.27 17.20 8.56
C LEU A 34 -3.24 16.29 7.81
N ASN A 35 -4.14 16.87 7.02
CA ASN A 35 -5.03 16.10 6.16
C ASN A 35 -4.24 15.47 5.02
N PHE A 36 -4.41 14.16 4.85
CA PHE A 36 -3.89 13.45 3.70
C PHE A 36 -4.92 13.46 2.56
N ASN A 37 -6.15 13.01 2.85
CA ASN A 37 -7.25 12.93 1.89
C ASN A 37 -8.59 13.14 2.61
N TYR A 38 -9.61 13.62 1.93
CA TYR A 38 -10.96 13.73 2.48
C TYR A 38 -12.03 13.70 1.39
N THR A 39 -13.24 13.28 1.74
CA THR A 39 -14.40 13.31 0.85
C THR A 39 -15.69 13.58 1.62
N LEU A 40 -16.64 14.27 0.98
CA LEU A 40 -17.98 14.52 1.51
C LEU A 40 -18.93 13.46 0.95
N SER A 41 -19.73 12.84 1.82
CA SER A 41 -20.79 11.93 1.40
C SER A 41 -21.78 12.59 0.44
N PRO A 42 -22.41 11.84 -0.49
CA PRO A 42 -23.41 12.39 -1.41
C PRO A 42 -24.63 13.00 -0.72
N CYS A 43 -24.98 12.50 0.47
CA CYS A 43 -26.04 13.05 1.30
C CYS A 43 -25.60 14.26 2.15
N GLU A 44 -24.33 14.65 2.03
CA GLU A 44 -23.66 15.74 2.73
C GLU A 44 -23.63 15.62 4.27
N LYS A 45 -24.19 14.56 4.85
CA LYS A 45 -24.25 14.37 6.33
C LYS A 45 -22.92 13.98 6.94
N TYR A 46 -22.02 13.40 6.15
CA TYR A 46 -20.76 12.85 6.64
C TYR A 46 -19.56 13.36 5.85
N LEU A 47 -18.52 13.76 6.57
CA LEU A 47 -17.19 14.06 6.05
C LEU A 47 -16.24 12.94 6.48
N TYR A 48 -15.56 12.34 5.52
CA TYR A 48 -14.54 11.33 5.75
C TYR A 48 -13.16 11.95 5.58
N VAL A 49 -12.27 11.74 6.55
CA VAL A 49 -10.94 12.35 6.57
C VAL A 49 -9.90 11.29 6.90
N GLN A 50 -8.88 11.20 6.06
CA GLN A 50 -7.65 10.48 6.36
C GLN A 50 -6.54 11.46 6.70
N LEU A 51 -5.78 11.14 7.74
CA LEU A 51 -4.74 12.00 8.29
C LEU A 51 -3.35 11.43 8.04
N CYS A 52 -2.37 12.32 7.88
CA CYS A 52 -0.97 11.96 7.77
C CYS A 52 -0.43 11.38 9.08
N ASN A 53 0.67 10.62 9.00
CA ASN A 53 1.42 10.20 10.17
C ASN A 53 1.99 11.42 10.93
N SER A 54 1.84 11.42 12.24
CA SER A 54 2.37 12.45 13.15
C SER A 54 2.61 11.85 14.54
N LYS A 55 2.88 12.68 15.55
CA LYS A 55 3.07 12.26 16.95
C LYS A 55 1.82 12.43 17.82
N THR A 56 0.67 12.75 17.23
CA THR A 56 -0.56 13.03 17.97
C THR A 56 -1.49 11.83 17.96
N GLU A 57 -2.57 11.91 18.74
CA GLU A 57 -3.60 10.87 18.77
C GLU A 57 -4.32 10.69 17.42
N ASP A 58 -4.40 11.73 16.60
CA ASP A 58 -5.06 11.71 15.29
C ASP A 58 -4.12 11.19 14.17
N ALA A 59 -2.86 10.91 14.49
CA ALA A 59 -1.85 10.46 13.52
C ALA A 59 -2.29 9.22 12.75
N GLY A 60 -2.26 9.30 11.41
CA GLY A 60 -2.53 8.15 10.53
C GLY A 60 -3.97 7.64 10.55
N LYS A 61 -4.88 8.31 11.27
CA LYS A 61 -6.26 7.83 11.44
C LYS A 61 -7.16 8.19 10.24
N PHE A 62 -8.19 7.37 10.07
CA PHE A 62 -9.33 7.59 9.21
C PHE A 62 -10.57 7.89 10.09
N ILE A 63 -11.24 9.00 9.81
CA ILE A 63 -12.26 9.58 10.69
C ILE A 63 -13.52 9.88 9.87
N LYS A 64 -14.69 9.44 10.36
CA LYS A 64 -16.00 9.87 9.88
C LYS A 64 -16.54 10.93 10.82
N ILE A 65 -16.97 12.06 10.27
CA ILE A 65 -17.39 13.26 11.01
C ILE A 65 -18.81 13.60 10.59
N ASP A 66 -19.70 13.83 11.56
CA ASP A 66 -21.02 14.42 11.30
C ASP A 66 -20.87 15.88 10.91
N THR A 67 -21.41 16.29 9.76
CA THR A 67 -21.21 17.64 9.23
C THR A 67 -22.03 18.71 9.93
N ALA A 68 -23.12 18.34 10.60
CA ALA A 68 -23.98 19.27 11.32
C ALA A 68 -23.44 19.57 12.72
N THR A 69 -22.84 18.59 13.39
CA THR A 69 -22.33 18.74 14.77
C THR A 69 -20.81 18.89 14.84
N GLY A 70 -20.08 18.34 13.86
CA GLY A 70 -18.62 18.21 13.89
C GLY A 70 -18.12 17.05 14.75
N GLU A 71 -19.03 16.20 15.23
CA GLU A 71 -18.71 15.03 16.06
C GLU A 71 -17.97 13.96 15.25
N LYS A 72 -16.94 13.36 15.85
CA LYS A 72 -16.24 12.20 15.28
C LYS A 72 -17.08 10.95 15.56
N ILE A 73 -17.74 10.42 14.54
CA ILE A 73 -18.56 9.19 14.61
C ILE A 73 -17.66 7.98 14.86
N TYR A 74 -16.55 7.89 14.13
CA TYR A 74 -15.48 6.94 14.41
C TYR A 74 -14.11 7.54 14.08
N SER A 75 -13.06 6.93 14.63
CA SER A 75 -11.66 7.28 14.41
C SER A 75 -10.80 6.02 14.50
N VAL A 76 -10.42 5.46 13.35
CA VAL A 76 -9.78 4.14 13.24
C VAL A 76 -8.44 4.22 12.51
N PHE A 77 -7.60 3.20 12.68
CA PHE A 77 -6.43 3.02 11.83
C PHE A 77 -6.85 2.28 10.55
N PRO A 78 -6.71 2.88 9.36
CA PRO A 78 -7.18 2.27 8.13
C PRO A 78 -6.32 1.06 7.74
N GLU A 79 -6.95 -0.11 7.60
CA GLU A 79 -6.29 -1.36 7.17
C GLU A 79 -5.67 -1.24 5.76
N TRP A 80 -6.25 -0.37 4.93
CA TRP A 80 -5.81 -0.13 3.56
C TRP A 80 -4.59 0.76 3.42
N GLY A 81 -4.06 1.30 4.53
CA GLY A 81 -2.96 2.25 4.51
C GLY A 81 -3.35 3.53 3.78
N TRP A 82 -2.52 3.99 2.85
CA TRP A 82 -2.65 5.30 2.20
C TRP A 82 -3.59 5.20 0.98
N ALA A 83 -4.80 5.77 1.08
CA ALA A 83 -5.75 5.73 -0.01
C ALA A 83 -5.36 6.68 -1.15
N SER A 84 -5.49 6.23 -2.40
CA SER A 84 -5.40 7.13 -3.56
C SER A 84 -6.62 8.02 -3.68
N GLY A 85 -7.77 7.56 -3.18
CA GLY A 85 -9.05 8.23 -3.33
C GLY A 85 -10.14 7.61 -2.47
N TYR A 86 -11.29 8.26 -2.46
CA TYR A 86 -12.53 7.75 -1.88
C TYR A 86 -13.68 8.06 -2.85
N ALA A 87 -14.50 7.06 -3.12
CA ALA A 87 -15.65 7.14 -4.00
C ALA A 87 -16.92 6.64 -3.29
N PHE A 88 -18.06 6.80 -3.93
CA PHE A 88 -19.34 6.29 -3.43
C PHE A 88 -20.02 5.43 -4.48
N THR A 89 -20.64 4.34 -4.03
CA THR A 89 -21.56 3.57 -4.89
C THR A 89 -22.81 4.39 -5.19
N GLU A 90 -23.62 3.95 -6.16
CA GLU A 90 -24.91 4.59 -6.45
C GLU A 90 -25.85 4.59 -5.23
N GLN A 91 -25.70 3.60 -4.35
CA GLN A 91 -26.46 3.47 -3.10
C GLN A 91 -25.86 4.31 -1.96
N GLY A 92 -24.77 5.04 -2.21
CA GLY A 92 -24.12 5.93 -1.24
C GLY A 92 -23.14 5.24 -0.28
N ALA A 93 -22.76 3.99 -0.53
CA ALA A 93 -21.76 3.30 0.29
C ALA A 93 -20.36 3.83 -0.03
N LEU A 94 -19.54 4.04 1.00
CA LEU A 94 -18.17 4.52 0.84
C LEU A 94 -17.28 3.41 0.27
N MET A 95 -16.53 3.74 -0.77
CA MET A 95 -15.47 2.93 -1.34
C MET A 95 -14.13 3.61 -1.08
N VAL A 96 -13.16 2.88 -0.56
CA VAL A 96 -11.76 3.31 -0.59
C VAL A 96 -11.11 2.87 -1.89
N GLU A 97 -10.36 3.77 -2.51
CA GLU A 97 -9.51 3.45 -3.64
C GLU A 97 -8.07 3.33 -3.16
N SER A 98 -7.45 2.18 -3.40
CA SER A 98 -6.04 1.94 -3.18
C SER A 98 -5.36 1.74 -4.52
N GLY A 99 -4.38 2.60 -4.85
CA GLY A 99 -3.77 2.63 -6.18
C GLY A 99 -3.24 1.27 -6.65
N HIS A 100 -2.72 0.45 -5.74
CA HIS A 100 -2.25 -0.89 -6.07
C HIS A 100 -3.28 -1.98 -5.74
N TYR A 101 -4.10 -1.83 -4.69
CA TYR A 101 -4.99 -2.91 -4.21
C TYR A 101 -6.44 -2.84 -4.74
N GLY A 102 -6.78 -1.87 -5.60
CA GLY A 102 -8.12 -1.72 -6.14
C GLY A 102 -9.08 -0.99 -5.18
N SER A 103 -10.39 -1.17 -5.39
CA SER A 103 -11.44 -0.46 -4.65
C SER A 103 -12.20 -1.39 -3.71
N TRP A 104 -12.39 -0.98 -2.47
CA TRP A 104 -13.01 -1.80 -1.42
C TRP A 104 -14.07 -1.01 -0.65
N GLN A 105 -15.20 -1.66 -0.35
CA GLN A 105 -16.27 -1.02 0.41
C GLN A 105 -15.89 -0.94 1.89
N ILE A 106 -16.23 0.20 2.50
CA ILE A 106 -16.03 0.48 3.93
C ILE A 106 -17.38 0.48 4.65
N ASP A 107 -17.44 -0.19 5.79
CA ASP A 107 -18.62 -0.21 6.66
C ASP A 107 -18.75 1.06 7.52
N ASP A 108 -19.83 1.14 8.31
CA ASP A 108 -20.05 2.28 9.22
C ASP A 108 -19.15 2.29 10.46
N GLY A 109 -18.31 1.28 10.65
CA GLY A 109 -17.25 1.22 11.66
C GLY A 109 -15.87 1.63 11.12
N GLY A 110 -15.75 1.90 9.81
CA GLY A 110 -14.48 2.21 9.18
C GLY A 110 -13.64 0.99 8.80
N ASN A 111 -14.24 -0.19 8.71
CA ASN A 111 -13.57 -1.43 8.31
C ASN A 111 -13.90 -1.81 6.87
N ILE A 112 -13.02 -2.59 6.24
CA ILE A 112 -13.31 -3.18 4.93
C ILE A 112 -14.42 -4.22 5.09
N VAL A 113 -15.45 -4.18 4.24
CA VAL A 113 -16.57 -5.12 4.29
C VAL A 113 -16.12 -6.54 3.92
N ASP A 114 -15.43 -6.71 2.79
CA ASP A 114 -14.87 -7.98 2.34
C ASP A 114 -13.39 -8.09 2.70
N ARG A 115 -13.08 -8.23 4.00
CA ARG A 115 -11.68 -8.38 4.46
C ARG A 115 -11.02 -9.62 3.85
N SER A 116 -11.77 -10.71 3.71
CA SER A 116 -11.25 -11.97 3.17
C SER A 116 -10.78 -11.80 1.72
N GLY A 117 -11.62 -11.22 0.87
CA GLY A 117 -11.25 -10.87 -0.51
C GLY A 117 -10.12 -9.85 -0.58
N TYR A 118 -10.12 -8.85 0.32
CA TYR A 118 -9.07 -7.83 0.37
C TYR A 118 -7.69 -8.44 0.59
N TYR A 119 -7.53 -9.26 1.63
CA TYR A 119 -6.23 -9.86 1.95
C TYR A 119 -5.81 -10.93 0.95
N LEU A 120 -6.75 -11.69 0.38
CA LEU A 120 -6.46 -12.59 -0.75
C LEU A 120 -5.94 -11.80 -1.96
N HIS A 121 -6.56 -10.66 -2.28
CA HIS A 121 -6.13 -9.80 -3.37
C HIS A 121 -4.72 -9.24 -3.11
N ARG A 122 -4.45 -8.70 -1.91
CA ARG A 122 -3.12 -8.20 -1.53
C ARG A 122 -2.03 -9.26 -1.66
N VAL A 123 -2.30 -10.47 -1.19
CA VAL A 123 -1.38 -11.60 -1.38
C VAL A 123 -1.19 -11.88 -2.86
N ASN A 124 -2.25 -11.89 -3.68
CA ASN A 124 -2.11 -12.18 -5.11
C ASN A 124 -1.32 -11.14 -5.91
N ILE A 125 -1.34 -9.86 -5.52
CA ILE A 125 -0.52 -8.82 -6.17
C ILE A 125 0.97 -9.11 -6.07
N ALA A 126 1.42 -9.74 -4.98
CA ALA A 126 2.82 -10.09 -4.77
C ALA A 126 3.77 -8.87 -4.78
N ASP A 127 3.39 -7.80 -4.07
CA ASP A 127 4.19 -6.58 -3.88
C ASP A 127 4.82 -6.46 -2.48
N TYR A 128 5.38 -5.30 -2.17
CA TYR A 128 6.00 -4.97 -0.88
C TYR A 128 5.06 -5.07 0.33
N GLY A 129 3.74 -5.05 0.12
CA GLY A 129 2.75 -5.26 1.17
C GLY A 129 2.45 -6.73 1.43
N THR A 130 2.85 -7.66 0.56
CA THR A 130 2.55 -9.09 0.65
C THR A 130 2.91 -9.67 2.01
N THR A 131 4.14 -9.43 2.49
CA THR A 131 4.59 -10.03 3.75
C THR A 131 3.79 -9.53 4.96
N ASN A 132 3.28 -8.30 4.90
CA ASN A 132 2.45 -7.72 5.95
C ASN A 132 0.99 -8.20 5.87
N ALA A 133 0.54 -8.64 4.68
CA ALA A 133 -0.80 -9.16 4.46
C ALA A 133 -0.96 -10.65 4.85
N LEU A 134 0.15 -11.41 4.89
CA LEU A 134 0.12 -12.85 5.16
C LEU A 134 -0.49 -13.25 6.52
N PRO A 135 -0.26 -12.55 7.65
CA PRO A 135 -0.89 -12.89 8.93
C PRO A 135 -2.42 -12.85 8.86
N ASP A 136 -2.99 -11.73 8.40
CA ASP A 136 -4.44 -11.58 8.23
C ASP A 136 -5.00 -12.55 7.18
N PHE A 137 -4.25 -12.81 6.11
CA PHE A 137 -4.62 -13.80 5.11
C PHE A 137 -4.77 -15.20 5.74
N PHE A 138 -3.81 -15.66 6.55
CA PHE A 138 -3.91 -16.96 7.21
C PHE A 138 -4.94 -16.98 8.35
N GLU A 139 -5.20 -15.85 9.00
CA GLU A 139 -6.29 -15.73 9.98
C GLU A 139 -7.66 -15.91 9.30
N LEU A 140 -7.88 -15.26 8.16
CA LEU A 140 -9.17 -15.24 7.45
C LEU A 140 -9.44 -16.48 6.61
N HIS A 141 -8.39 -17.09 6.04
CA HIS A 141 -8.50 -18.25 5.14
C HIS A 141 -8.06 -19.57 5.78
N GLY A 142 -7.47 -19.52 6.97
CA GLY A 142 -6.82 -20.65 7.62
C GLY A 142 -5.44 -20.94 7.04
N LYS A 143 -4.57 -21.57 7.84
CA LYS A 143 -3.27 -22.06 7.38
C LYS A 143 -3.42 -23.52 6.96
N THR A 144 -3.63 -23.75 5.66
CA THR A 144 -3.82 -25.07 5.01
C THR A 144 -2.79 -25.27 3.90
N PRO A 145 -2.59 -26.49 3.37
CA PRO A 145 -1.72 -26.71 2.22
C PRO A 145 -2.05 -25.81 1.02
N GLU A 146 -3.33 -25.58 0.73
CA GLU A 146 -3.79 -24.79 -0.43
C GLU A 146 -3.48 -23.30 -0.25
N THR A 147 -3.79 -22.75 0.93
CA THR A 147 -3.50 -21.34 1.25
C THR A 147 -2.00 -21.09 1.38
N CYS A 148 -1.24 -22.06 1.90
CA CYS A 148 0.22 -22.03 1.88
C CYS A 148 0.77 -22.04 0.45
N ALA A 149 0.19 -22.80 -0.48
CA ALA A 149 0.61 -22.79 -1.88
C ALA A 149 0.37 -21.41 -2.53
N VAL A 150 -0.77 -20.76 -2.27
CA VAL A 150 -1.05 -19.39 -2.74
C VAL A 150 -0.03 -18.40 -2.19
N ALA A 151 0.22 -18.44 -0.88
CA ALA A 151 1.19 -17.57 -0.23
C ALA A 151 2.61 -17.78 -0.76
N MET A 152 3.05 -19.04 -0.95
CA MET A 152 4.37 -19.37 -1.52
C MET A 152 4.50 -18.88 -2.95
N ALA A 153 3.50 -19.12 -3.80
CA ALA A 153 3.52 -18.63 -5.18
C ALA A 153 3.60 -17.11 -5.25
N SER A 154 2.92 -16.41 -4.34
CA SER A 154 3.02 -14.96 -4.21
C SER A 154 4.42 -14.52 -3.77
N LEU A 155 4.96 -15.13 -2.71
CA LEU A 155 6.30 -14.81 -2.22
C LEU A 155 7.37 -15.00 -3.29
N GLU A 156 7.29 -16.06 -4.11
CA GLU A 156 8.26 -16.28 -5.19
C GLU A 156 8.19 -15.20 -6.30
N ARG A 157 6.98 -14.76 -6.68
CA ARG A 157 6.82 -13.60 -7.57
C ARG A 157 7.39 -12.34 -6.95
N PHE A 158 7.11 -12.11 -5.66
CA PHE A 158 7.60 -10.92 -4.97
C PHE A 158 9.14 -10.93 -4.82
N LEU A 159 9.73 -12.07 -4.44
CA LEU A 159 11.18 -12.27 -4.37
C LEU A 159 11.87 -12.00 -5.71
N THR A 160 11.24 -12.41 -6.83
CA THR A 160 11.72 -12.09 -8.18
C THR A 160 11.72 -10.59 -8.44
N SER A 161 10.65 -9.89 -8.03
CA SER A 161 10.56 -8.43 -8.20
C SER A 161 11.56 -7.63 -7.36
N CYS A 162 12.10 -8.22 -6.28
CA CYS A 162 13.06 -7.55 -5.41
C CYS A 162 14.36 -7.15 -6.14
N PHE A 163 14.72 -7.83 -7.22
CA PHE A 163 15.92 -7.53 -8.02
C PHE A 163 15.89 -6.14 -8.65
N SER A 164 14.70 -5.58 -8.88
CA SER A 164 14.50 -4.27 -9.49
C SER A 164 14.12 -3.18 -8.48
N MET A 165 14.27 -3.43 -7.17
CA MET A 165 13.81 -2.51 -6.11
C MET A 165 14.97 -1.94 -5.30
N LEU A 166 14.92 -0.64 -5.02
CA LEU A 166 15.90 0.06 -4.15
C LEU A 166 16.03 -0.59 -2.75
N HIS A 167 14.90 -1.06 -2.23
CA HIS A 167 14.78 -1.73 -0.93
C HIS A 167 14.69 -3.26 -1.07
N GLY A 168 15.09 -3.81 -2.21
CA GLY A 168 14.99 -5.24 -2.54
C GLY A 168 15.66 -6.16 -1.51
N ILE A 169 16.81 -5.77 -0.94
CA ILE A 169 17.50 -6.55 0.11
C ILE A 169 16.63 -6.69 1.37
N SER A 170 16.07 -5.58 1.88
CA SER A 170 15.23 -5.59 3.08
C SER A 170 13.90 -6.31 2.87
N TYR A 171 13.32 -6.12 1.68
CA TYR A 171 12.08 -6.79 1.29
C TYR A 171 12.29 -8.29 1.08
N GLY A 172 13.34 -8.68 0.36
CA GLY A 172 13.74 -10.06 0.15
C GLY A 172 13.99 -10.79 1.47
N ALA A 173 14.71 -10.19 2.41
CA ALA A 173 14.92 -10.78 3.74
C ALA A 173 13.60 -11.03 4.50
N SER A 174 12.64 -10.11 4.39
CA SER A 174 11.32 -10.24 5.04
C SER A 174 10.47 -11.32 4.36
N ALA A 175 10.51 -11.39 3.03
CA ALA A 175 9.83 -12.42 2.25
C ALA A 175 10.41 -13.82 2.49
N LEU A 176 11.73 -13.95 2.58
CA LEU A 176 12.40 -15.21 2.93
C LEU A 176 12.06 -15.69 4.34
N LYS A 177 11.92 -14.77 5.29
CA LYS A 177 11.43 -15.11 6.64
C LYS A 177 10.02 -15.72 6.55
N ALA A 178 9.09 -15.06 5.86
CA ALA A 178 7.72 -15.56 5.69
C ALA A 178 7.72 -16.91 4.96
N ARG A 179 8.58 -17.07 3.94
CA ARG A 179 8.78 -18.33 3.21
C ARG A 179 9.21 -19.46 4.15
N ALA A 180 10.20 -19.21 5.01
CA ALA A 180 10.65 -20.19 6.00
C ALA A 180 9.54 -20.60 6.98
N GLU A 181 8.73 -19.65 7.47
CA GLU A 181 7.59 -19.92 8.36
C GLU A 181 6.50 -20.79 7.71
N ILE A 182 6.30 -20.64 6.39
CA ILE A 182 5.38 -21.48 5.62
C ILE A 182 6.01 -22.85 5.38
N GLN A 183 7.27 -22.93 4.96
CA GLN A 183 7.98 -24.19 4.72
C GLN A 183 8.05 -25.07 5.98
N VAL A 184 8.32 -24.49 7.16
CA VAL A 184 8.26 -25.20 8.44
C VAL A 184 6.89 -25.81 8.68
N PHE A 185 5.82 -25.06 8.41
CA PHE A 185 4.45 -25.54 8.57
C PHE A 185 4.15 -26.69 7.58
N MET A 186 4.65 -26.59 6.35
CA MET A 186 4.51 -27.62 5.31
C MET A 186 5.44 -28.83 5.51
N GLY A 187 6.29 -28.82 6.54
CA GLY A 187 7.26 -29.90 6.81
C GLY A 187 8.56 -29.83 6.01
N ASP A 188 8.72 -28.87 5.10
CA ASP A 188 9.92 -28.62 4.30
C ASP A 188 11.03 -27.99 5.17
N SER A 189 11.74 -28.85 5.90
CA SER A 189 12.75 -28.41 6.86
C SER A 189 14.03 -27.94 6.17
N GLU A 190 14.39 -28.51 5.03
CA GLU A 190 15.60 -28.16 4.27
C GLU A 190 15.41 -26.81 3.55
N GLY A 191 14.29 -26.62 2.87
CA GLY A 191 13.97 -25.35 2.23
C GLY A 191 13.82 -24.22 3.24
N ALA A 192 13.18 -24.48 4.39
CA ALA A 192 13.10 -23.51 5.49
C ALA A 192 14.48 -23.13 6.03
N LEU A 193 15.39 -24.09 6.16
CA LEU A 193 16.76 -23.87 6.62
C LEU A 193 17.49 -22.91 5.65
N GLN A 194 17.44 -23.18 4.34
CA GLN A 194 18.08 -22.33 3.34
C GLN A 194 17.47 -20.92 3.33
N SER A 195 16.13 -20.80 3.43
CA SER A 195 15.44 -19.52 3.53
C SER A 195 15.91 -18.71 4.75
N CYS A 196 16.16 -19.36 5.90
CA CYS A 196 16.72 -18.68 7.08
C CYS A 196 18.15 -18.18 6.85
N VAL A 197 19.00 -18.98 6.21
CA VAL A 197 20.39 -18.62 5.87
C VAL A 197 20.40 -17.41 4.94
N ASP A 198 19.64 -17.46 3.85
CA ASP A 198 19.54 -16.39 2.87
C ASP A 198 18.97 -15.10 3.50
N ALA A 199 17.97 -15.21 4.38
CA ALA A 199 17.40 -14.07 5.07
C ALA A 199 18.43 -13.36 5.97
N LEU A 200 19.25 -14.13 6.70
CA LEU A 200 20.32 -13.59 7.56
C LEU A 200 21.48 -13.01 6.75
N TYR A 201 21.80 -13.60 5.60
CA TYR A 201 22.80 -13.08 4.68
C TYR A 201 22.39 -11.69 4.14
N LEU A 202 21.14 -11.55 3.72
CA LEU A 202 20.59 -10.27 3.26
C LEU A 202 20.42 -9.26 4.40
N ASN A 203 19.96 -9.72 5.57
CA ASN A 203 19.76 -8.88 6.74
C ASN A 203 20.12 -9.63 8.03
N PRO A 204 21.26 -9.33 8.67
CA PRO A 204 21.68 -9.97 9.92
C PRO A 204 20.72 -9.78 11.11
N LYS A 205 19.79 -8.81 11.02
CA LYS A 205 18.73 -8.55 12.00
C LYS A 205 17.42 -9.30 11.70
N ALA A 206 17.35 -10.10 10.64
CA ALA A 206 16.20 -10.95 10.36
C ALA A 206 15.90 -11.86 11.57
N THR A 207 14.65 -11.92 11.98
CA THR A 207 14.20 -12.63 13.19
C THR A 207 14.01 -14.13 12.96
N VAL A 208 15.03 -14.80 12.39
CA VAL A 208 15.00 -16.23 12.03
C VAL A 208 16.07 -17.09 12.74
N LYS A 209 16.97 -16.49 13.54
CA LYS A 209 18.07 -17.23 14.20
C LYS A 209 17.60 -18.41 15.07
N ARG A 210 16.48 -18.24 15.79
CA ARG A 210 15.89 -19.32 16.60
C ARG A 210 15.42 -20.47 15.69
N MET A 211 14.73 -20.14 14.60
CA MET A 211 14.25 -21.11 13.62
C MET A 211 15.42 -21.86 12.97
N LEU A 212 16.46 -21.14 12.52
CA LEU A 212 17.69 -21.71 11.97
C LEU A 212 18.31 -22.73 12.95
N ASN A 213 18.50 -22.35 14.21
CA ASN A 213 19.08 -23.25 15.22
C ASN A 213 18.24 -24.51 15.45
N THR A 214 16.91 -24.39 15.47
CA THR A 214 16.00 -25.53 15.61
C THR A 214 16.08 -26.46 14.40
N LEU A 215 16.08 -25.90 13.19
CA LEU A 215 16.16 -26.66 11.94
C LEU A 215 17.52 -27.35 11.77
N SER A 216 18.63 -26.65 12.04
CA SER A 216 19.99 -27.23 11.99
C SER A 216 20.12 -28.44 12.91
N LYS A 217 19.60 -28.33 14.15
CA LYS A 217 19.58 -29.47 15.10
C LYS A 217 18.71 -30.62 14.59
N LYS A 218 17.52 -30.33 14.07
CA LYS A 218 16.60 -31.35 13.54
C LYS A 218 17.21 -32.13 12.37
N LEU A 219 17.97 -31.44 11.52
CA LEU A 219 18.62 -32.01 10.33
C LEU A 219 20.04 -32.53 10.59
N ASN A 220 20.56 -32.38 11.81
CA ASN A 220 21.95 -32.70 12.16
C ASN A 220 22.98 -32.02 11.24
N ILE A 221 22.76 -30.75 10.92
CA ILE A 221 23.64 -29.94 10.06
C ILE A 221 24.40 -28.94 10.93
N ASP A 222 25.72 -28.83 10.72
CA ASP A 222 26.52 -27.75 11.29
C ASP A 222 26.19 -26.43 10.60
N LYS A 223 25.66 -25.48 11.38
CA LYS A 223 25.26 -24.15 10.90
C LYS A 223 26.44 -23.32 10.38
N GLU A 224 27.67 -23.58 10.84
CA GLU A 224 28.86 -22.85 10.40
C GLU A 224 29.28 -23.25 8.97
N MET A 225 28.78 -24.40 8.49
CA MET A 225 29.02 -24.86 7.12
C MET A 225 27.95 -24.37 6.13
N LEU A 226 26.85 -23.78 6.63
CA LEU A 226 25.77 -23.29 5.78
C LEU A 226 26.22 -22.04 5.03
N LYS A 227 25.95 -22.02 3.73
CA LYS A 227 26.21 -20.88 2.84
C LYS A 227 24.92 -20.36 2.26
N GLN A 228 24.88 -19.07 2.02
CA GLN A 228 23.82 -18.44 1.26
C GLN A 228 23.74 -19.03 -0.15
N SER A 229 22.54 -18.98 -0.73
CA SER A 229 22.32 -19.38 -2.10
C SER A 229 22.90 -18.37 -3.10
N LYS A 230 23.17 -18.83 -4.33
CA LYS A 230 23.53 -17.96 -5.46
C LYS A 230 22.48 -16.88 -5.70
N TRP A 231 21.21 -17.19 -5.47
CA TRP A 231 20.11 -16.24 -5.61
C TRP A 231 20.29 -15.05 -4.65
N ALA A 232 20.64 -15.31 -3.38
CA ALA A 232 20.83 -14.25 -2.39
C ALA A 232 22.05 -13.36 -2.72
N GLU A 233 23.12 -13.96 -3.24
CA GLU A 233 24.30 -13.22 -3.73
C GLU A 233 23.94 -12.31 -4.91
N GLN A 234 23.21 -12.85 -5.89
CA GLN A 234 22.78 -12.09 -7.07
C GLN A 234 21.85 -10.95 -6.70
N LEU A 235 20.89 -11.16 -5.79
CA LEU A 235 19.99 -10.09 -5.34
C LEU A 235 20.77 -8.93 -4.74
N LYS A 236 21.77 -9.22 -3.91
CA LYS A 236 22.59 -8.18 -3.28
C LYS A 236 23.34 -7.35 -4.32
N LEU A 237 23.96 -8.00 -5.30
CA LEU A 237 24.65 -7.34 -6.41
C LEU A 237 23.70 -6.47 -7.24
N SER A 238 22.54 -6.98 -7.63
CA SER A 238 21.56 -6.22 -8.42
C SER A 238 21.03 -5.00 -7.68
N VAL A 239 20.70 -5.12 -6.39
CA VAL A 239 20.20 -4.00 -5.59
C VAL A 239 21.30 -2.95 -5.35
N GLU A 240 22.55 -3.36 -5.16
CA GLU A 240 23.70 -2.44 -5.08
C GLU A 240 23.88 -1.64 -6.38
N GLN A 241 23.75 -2.28 -7.54
CA GLN A 241 23.79 -1.59 -8.84
C GLN A 241 22.68 -0.56 -8.98
N ILE A 242 21.45 -0.89 -8.57
CA ILE A 242 20.30 0.03 -8.59
C ILE A 242 20.56 1.23 -7.68
N ARG A 243 21.00 0.99 -6.44
CA ARG A 243 21.31 2.07 -5.49
C ARG A 243 22.36 3.03 -6.04
N ASN A 244 23.44 2.50 -6.60
CA ASN A 244 24.50 3.32 -7.17
C ASN A 244 24.01 4.15 -8.36
N LYS A 245 23.14 3.57 -9.20
CA LYS A 245 22.51 4.28 -10.31
C LYS A 245 21.61 5.44 -9.82
N GLU A 246 20.78 5.19 -8.82
CA GLU A 246 19.88 6.22 -8.25
C GLU A 246 20.66 7.34 -7.56
N ILE A 247 21.72 7.00 -6.80
CA ILE A 247 22.62 7.98 -6.18
C ILE A 247 23.25 8.87 -7.25
N LYS A 248 23.83 8.26 -8.30
CA LYS A 248 24.44 9.01 -9.40
C LYS A 248 23.43 9.91 -10.11
N SER A 249 22.23 9.41 -10.42
CA SER A 249 21.18 10.22 -11.05
C SER A 249 20.77 11.40 -10.16
N SER A 250 20.73 11.21 -8.84
CA SER A 250 20.43 12.29 -7.91
C SER A 250 21.52 13.36 -7.87
N GLU A 251 22.79 12.95 -7.95
CA GLU A 251 23.95 13.85 -8.00
C GLU A 251 23.96 14.67 -9.30
N ASP A 252 23.69 14.03 -10.44
CA ASP A 252 23.60 14.69 -11.75
C ASP A 252 22.47 15.75 -11.74
N ASN A 253 21.29 15.41 -11.19
CA ASN A 253 20.17 16.34 -11.08
C ASN A 253 20.43 17.51 -10.12
N LEU A 254 21.22 17.32 -9.05
CA LEU A 254 21.62 18.39 -8.13
C LEU A 254 22.51 19.44 -8.80
N GLY A 255 23.29 19.05 -9.81
CA GLY A 255 24.12 19.96 -10.61
C GLY A 255 23.33 20.89 -11.53
N GLU A 256 22.06 20.58 -11.82
CA GLU A 256 21.20 21.35 -12.73
C GLU A 256 20.23 22.31 -12.03
N VAL A 257 20.08 22.21 -10.69
CA VAL A 257 19.20 23.12 -9.93
C VAL A 257 19.93 24.42 -9.61
N PHE A 258 19.87 25.38 -10.53
CA PHE A 258 20.18 26.78 -10.23
C PHE A 258 19.12 27.35 -9.26
N PRO A 259 19.50 27.97 -8.12
CA PRO A 259 18.56 28.55 -7.19
C PRO A 259 18.01 29.85 -7.78
N SER A 260 16.97 29.73 -8.60
CA SER A 260 16.12 30.86 -8.95
C SER A 260 14.68 30.48 -8.64
N MET A 261 14.22 30.96 -7.48
CA MET A 261 12.86 31.41 -7.15
C MET A 261 12.54 31.06 -5.70
N ASP A 262 12.33 32.11 -4.89
CA ASP A 262 11.57 32.01 -3.64
C ASP A 262 10.24 31.32 -3.94
N VAL A 263 10.07 30.11 -3.41
CA VAL A 263 8.83 29.35 -3.56
C VAL A 263 7.81 29.92 -2.59
N THR A 264 7.05 30.92 -3.03
CA THR A 264 5.77 31.26 -2.40
C THR A 264 4.80 30.10 -2.70
N LEU A 265 4.59 29.21 -1.74
CA LEU A 265 3.59 28.13 -1.80
C LEU A 265 2.17 28.71 -1.78
N ALA A 266 1.75 29.33 -2.88
CA ALA A 266 0.35 29.64 -3.15
C ALA A 266 -0.28 28.44 -3.87
N LYS A 267 -0.82 27.49 -3.10
CA LYS A 267 -1.58 26.36 -3.66
C LYS A 267 -2.95 26.85 -4.12
N ASN A 268 -3.01 27.53 -5.26
CA ASN A 268 -4.26 27.66 -6.00
C ASN A 268 -4.58 26.31 -6.63
N ARG A 269 -5.39 25.49 -5.94
CA ARG A 269 -6.12 24.41 -6.61
C ARG A 269 -7.25 25.08 -7.41
N SER A 270 -7.03 25.30 -8.70
CA SER A 270 -8.16 25.40 -9.62
C SER A 270 -8.86 24.04 -9.58
N ILE A 271 -10.13 24.06 -9.19
CA ILE A 271 -11.04 22.93 -9.41
C ILE A 271 -11.20 22.87 -10.93
N VAL A 272 -10.37 22.06 -11.58
CA VAL A 272 -10.67 21.63 -12.94
C VAL A 272 -11.79 20.62 -12.80
N ASN A 273 -13.03 21.08 -12.99
CA ASN A 273 -14.10 20.20 -13.44
C ASN A 273 -13.65 19.65 -14.79
N ALA A 274 -12.94 18.52 -14.77
CA ALA A 274 -12.70 17.75 -15.97
C ALA A 274 -14.08 17.21 -16.38
N SER A 275 -14.71 17.91 -17.33
CA SER A 275 -15.72 17.31 -18.19
C SER A 275 -15.19 15.96 -18.65
N TYR A 276 -15.88 14.88 -18.27
CA TYR A 276 -15.57 13.53 -18.68
C TYR A 276 -15.90 13.42 -20.19
N GLY A 277 -15.00 13.97 -21.00
CA GLY A 277 -15.18 14.15 -22.43
C GLY A 277 -14.40 13.12 -23.24
N ASN A 278 -15.15 12.24 -23.90
CA ASN A 278 -14.87 11.66 -25.22
C ASN A 278 -13.72 10.64 -25.40
N ASN A 279 -12.78 10.47 -24.47
CA ASN A 279 -11.66 9.54 -24.67
C ASN A 279 -12.09 8.06 -24.72
N ASN A 280 -13.11 7.67 -23.96
CA ASN A 280 -13.62 6.29 -23.97
C ASN A 280 -14.34 5.94 -25.29
N LYS A 281 -14.93 6.91 -25.99
CA LYS A 281 -15.54 6.67 -27.31
C LYS A 281 -14.48 6.50 -28.40
N ILE A 282 -13.40 7.27 -28.35
CA ILE A 282 -12.29 7.15 -29.29
C ILE A 282 -11.59 5.80 -29.11
N MET A 283 -11.34 5.38 -27.86
CA MET A 283 -10.72 4.08 -27.60
C MET A 283 -11.62 2.90 -28.01
N LEU A 284 -12.94 3.01 -27.81
CA LEU A 284 -13.90 2.00 -28.26
C LEU A 284 -13.99 1.92 -29.79
N LEU A 285 -13.97 3.05 -30.50
CA LEU A 285 -13.98 3.10 -31.97
C LEU A 285 -12.69 2.52 -32.56
N VAL A 286 -11.54 2.76 -31.92
CA VAL A 286 -10.25 2.16 -32.32
C VAL A 286 -10.26 0.65 -32.11
N LEU A 287 -10.81 0.15 -31.00
CA LEU A 287 -10.97 -1.29 -30.76
C LEU A 287 -11.90 -1.95 -31.77
N ILE A 288 -13.02 -1.31 -32.12
CA ILE A 288 -13.96 -1.82 -33.14
C ILE A 288 -13.28 -1.85 -34.53
N ALA A 289 -12.51 -0.81 -34.88
CA ALA A 289 -11.79 -0.77 -36.16
C ALA A 289 -10.71 -1.86 -36.26
N ILE A 290 -10.00 -2.15 -35.17
CA ILE A 290 -9.00 -3.23 -35.10
C ILE A 290 -9.67 -4.60 -35.28
N VAL A 291 -10.82 -4.84 -34.63
CA VAL A 291 -11.55 -6.11 -34.77
C VAL A 291 -12.07 -6.30 -36.20
N ILE A 292 -12.59 -5.25 -36.84
CA ILE A 292 -13.04 -5.30 -38.24
C ILE A 292 -11.85 -5.56 -39.18
N PHE A 293 -10.71 -4.91 -38.96
CA PHE A 293 -9.52 -5.10 -39.79
C PHE A 293 -8.98 -6.53 -39.70
N ILE A 294 -8.98 -7.13 -38.50
CA ILE A 294 -8.60 -8.53 -38.28
C ILE A 294 -9.56 -9.47 -39.03
N PHE A 295 -10.87 -9.21 -38.99
CA PHE A 295 -11.86 -10.04 -39.69
C PHE A 295 -11.81 -9.92 -41.23
N VAL A 296 -11.37 -8.78 -41.77
CA VAL A 296 -11.24 -8.55 -43.22
C VAL A 296 -9.93 -9.11 -43.78
N THR A 297 -8.87 -9.16 -42.97
CA THR A 297 -7.54 -9.68 -43.39
C THR A 297 -7.36 -11.18 -43.18
N LEU A 298 -8.23 -11.82 -42.38
CA LEU A 298 -8.24 -13.28 -42.15
C LEU A 298 -9.31 -14.02 -42.98
N LYS A 299 -9.75 -13.44 -44.10
CA LYS A 299 -10.56 -14.12 -45.12
C LYS A 299 -9.77 -14.36 -46.40
#